data_AF-A0A1M5K0J6-F1
#
_entry.id   AF-A0A1M5K0J6-F1
#
_cell.length_a   1.000
_cell.length_b   1.000
_cell.length_c   1.000
_cell.angle_alpha   90.00
_cell.angle_beta   90.00
_cell.angle_gamma   90.00
#
_symmetry.space_group_name_H-M   'P 1'
#
loop_
_entity.id
_entity.type
_entity.pdbx_description
1 polymer ?
#
loop_
_entity_poly.entity_id
_entity_poly.type
_entity_poly.pdbx_seq_one_letter_code
_entity_poly.pdbx_strand_id
1 'polypeptide(L)'
;MAAEKIIVKTESSNLWWGIYGLCEKAGWEDLELFYESGEKAGAVCLNTKGYLRNALDELLNKKHEKEFYDAVQEYLSDNVCHYWFYYDEPEDEDFQEVNYDAPKNGKGVKPRFIDIWHPDEGIDLEIIETGVKSFAKDFLGIENCIVEVADTEPLEEAVNSFKLHQERFGGEDVKIEFSDELISELSKRLKMEKKDVFEKLNSSI
;
A
#
# COMPACT_ATOMS: atom_id res chain seq x y z
N MET A 1 -19.64 8.58 -18.96
CA MET A 1 -18.20 8.83 -19.24
C MET A 1 -17.52 7.47 -19.24
N ALA A 2 -16.49 7.27 -20.08
CA ALA A 2 -15.70 6.03 -20.02
C ALA A 2 -14.96 5.98 -18.67
N ALA A 3 -14.72 4.77 -18.16
CA ALA A 3 -13.88 4.62 -16.98
C ALA A 3 -12.41 4.82 -17.38
N GLU A 4 -11.69 5.61 -16.60
CA GLU A 4 -10.24 5.81 -16.77
C GLU A 4 -9.52 4.70 -16.01
N LYS A 5 -8.44 4.16 -16.57
CA LYS A 5 -7.65 3.11 -15.92
C LYS A 5 -6.35 3.68 -15.34
N ILE A 6 -6.11 3.39 -14.07
CA ILE A 6 -4.83 3.63 -13.38
C ILE A 6 -4.10 2.31 -13.20
N ILE A 7 -2.89 2.23 -13.73
CA ILE A 7 -1.95 1.14 -13.53
C ILE A 7 -1.11 1.44 -12.30
N VAL A 8 -1.08 0.53 -11.35
CA VAL A 8 -0.33 0.64 -10.09
C VAL A 8 0.88 -0.28 -10.15
N LYS A 9 2.05 0.25 -9.79
CA LYS A 9 3.29 -0.53 -9.63
C LYS A 9 3.80 -0.43 -8.20
N THR A 10 4.36 -1.53 -7.73
CA THR A 10 5.02 -1.71 -6.42
C THR A 10 6.18 -2.68 -6.64
N GLU A 11 7.26 -2.52 -5.87
CA GLU A 11 8.48 -3.31 -6.01
C GLU A 11 8.74 -4.24 -4.81
N SER A 12 7.85 -4.23 -3.81
CA SER A 12 8.06 -4.91 -2.54
C SER A 12 7.62 -6.37 -2.60
N SER A 13 8.58 -7.29 -2.43
CA SER A 13 8.25 -8.72 -2.25
C SER A 13 7.44 -8.97 -0.98
N ASN A 14 7.62 -8.15 0.07
CA ASN A 14 6.88 -8.30 1.34
C ASN A 14 5.37 -8.17 1.14
N LEU A 15 4.93 -7.30 0.21
CA LEU A 15 3.53 -7.17 -0.14
C LEU A 15 2.97 -8.52 -0.63
N TRP A 16 3.64 -9.14 -1.59
CA TRP A 16 3.20 -10.41 -2.18
C TRP A 16 3.27 -11.56 -1.18
N TRP A 17 4.30 -11.60 -0.34
CA TRP A 17 4.41 -12.59 0.74
C TRP A 17 3.22 -12.50 1.70
N GLY A 18 2.84 -11.29 2.11
CA GLY A 18 1.70 -11.05 2.98
C GLY A 18 0.36 -11.40 2.31
N ILE A 19 0.18 -11.01 1.05
CA ILE A 19 -1.00 -11.34 0.24
C ILE A 19 -1.20 -12.85 0.09
N TYR A 20 -0.12 -13.63 -0.02
CA TYR A 20 -0.18 -15.09 -0.09
C TYR A 20 -0.16 -15.78 1.29
N GLY A 21 -0.10 -15.01 2.38
CA GLY A 21 -0.09 -15.51 3.76
C GLY A 21 1.19 -16.23 4.17
N LEU A 22 2.31 -15.92 3.51
CA LEU A 22 3.64 -16.40 3.90
C LEU A 22 4.16 -15.61 5.12
N CYS A 23 3.70 -14.38 5.30
CA CYS A 23 3.93 -13.55 6.48
C CYS A 23 2.69 -12.67 6.78
N GLU A 24 2.78 -11.80 7.79
CA GLU A 24 1.76 -10.77 8.02
C GLU A 24 1.65 -9.83 6.81
N LYS A 25 0.44 -9.33 6.53
CA LYS A 25 0.22 -8.34 5.46
C LYS A 25 1.04 -7.08 5.72
N ALA A 26 1.58 -6.48 4.66
CA ALA A 26 2.33 -5.24 4.75
C ALA A 26 1.46 -4.13 5.36
N GLY A 27 2.05 -3.32 6.23
CA GLY A 27 1.36 -2.19 6.84
C GLY A 27 1.45 -0.91 6.01
N TRP A 28 2.48 -0.77 5.18
CA TRP A 28 2.71 0.35 4.27
C TRP A 28 3.29 -0.16 2.95
N GLU A 29 3.06 0.58 1.86
CA GLU A 29 3.60 0.26 0.54
C GLU A 29 3.73 1.50 -0.36
N ASP A 30 4.85 1.63 -1.06
CA ASP A 30 5.05 2.68 -2.06
C ASP A 30 4.39 2.29 -3.39
N LEU A 31 3.55 3.17 -3.91
CA LEU A 31 2.80 2.96 -5.13
C LEU A 31 3.16 3.99 -6.18
N GLU A 32 3.61 3.53 -7.34
CA GLU A 32 3.70 4.36 -8.54
C GLU A 32 2.43 4.22 -9.38
N LEU A 33 1.87 5.36 -9.79
CA LEU A 33 0.60 5.43 -10.51
C LEU A 33 0.84 5.88 -11.94
N PHE A 34 0.27 5.16 -12.91
CA PHE A 34 0.39 5.46 -14.34
C PHE A 34 -0.98 5.45 -15.01
N TYR A 35 -1.16 6.30 -16.01
CA TYR A 35 -2.26 6.18 -16.96
C TYR A 35 -2.03 5.00 -17.91
N GLU A 36 -3.08 4.52 -18.57
CA GLU A 36 -2.97 3.44 -19.58
C GLU A 36 -2.02 3.81 -20.74
N SER A 37 -1.81 5.10 -21.00
CA SER A 37 -0.81 5.61 -21.96
C SER A 37 0.65 5.35 -21.57
N GLY A 38 0.91 4.97 -20.31
CA GLY A 38 2.24 4.84 -19.72
C GLY A 38 2.78 6.14 -19.11
N GLU A 39 2.03 7.24 -19.17
CA GLU A 39 2.38 8.49 -18.49
C GLU A 39 2.23 8.34 -16.97
N LYS A 40 3.20 8.84 -16.20
CA LYS A 40 3.16 8.81 -14.72
C LYS A 40 2.11 9.78 -14.19
N ALA A 41 1.09 9.24 -13.55
CA ALA A 41 0.02 9.99 -12.89
C ALA A 41 0.47 10.53 -11.52
N GLY A 42 1.35 9.82 -10.83
CA GLY A 42 1.86 10.23 -9.51
C GLY A 42 2.62 9.13 -8.79
N ALA A 43 3.00 9.40 -7.54
CA ALA A 43 3.49 8.42 -6.59
C ALA A 43 2.96 8.77 -5.20
N VAL A 44 2.63 7.75 -4.41
CA VAL A 44 2.04 7.85 -3.07
C VAL A 44 2.52 6.70 -2.20
N CYS A 45 2.54 6.88 -0.88
CA CYS A 45 2.71 5.77 0.05
C CYS A 45 1.36 5.41 0.68
N LEU A 46 0.92 4.18 0.50
CA LEU A 46 -0.29 3.66 1.10
C LEU A 46 0.03 3.14 2.50
N ASN A 47 -0.59 3.71 3.52
CA ASN A 47 -0.38 3.37 4.92
C ASN A 47 -1.69 2.87 5.54
N THR A 48 -1.63 1.79 6.29
CA THR A 48 -2.78 1.22 7.01
C THR A 48 -2.85 1.75 8.43
N LYS A 49 -4.02 1.61 9.08
CA LYS A 49 -4.14 1.86 10.52
C LYS A 49 -3.19 0.99 11.34
N GLY A 50 -2.99 -0.26 10.93
CA GLY A 50 -2.08 -1.19 11.59
C GLY A 50 -0.68 -0.61 11.69
N TYR A 51 -0.16 -0.12 10.57
CA TYR A 51 1.14 0.55 10.50
C TYR A 51 1.19 1.83 11.33
N LEU A 52 0.24 2.74 11.13
CA LEU A 52 0.25 4.04 11.80
C LEU A 52 0.11 3.92 13.32
N ARG A 53 -0.65 2.93 13.80
CA ARG A 53 -0.76 2.62 15.23
C ARG A 53 0.57 2.16 15.81
N ASN A 54 1.29 1.29 15.10
CA ASN A 54 2.60 0.81 15.53
C ASN A 54 3.64 1.96 15.57
N ALA A 55 3.50 2.96 14.69
CA ALA A 55 4.39 4.12 14.68
C ALA A 55 4.21 5.03 15.91
N LEU A 56 3.03 5.05 16.56
CA LEU A 56 2.74 5.97 17.68
C LEU A 56 3.70 5.79 18.87
N ASP A 57 4.13 4.57 19.18
CA ASP A 57 5.04 4.30 20.29
C ASP A 57 6.41 4.96 20.06
N GLU A 58 6.89 4.98 18.82
CA GLU A 58 8.15 5.62 18.45
C GLU A 58 8.05 7.16 18.40
N LEU A 59 6.83 7.68 18.19
CA LEU A 59 6.55 9.11 18.05
C LEU A 59 6.29 9.81 19.38
N LEU A 60 5.85 9.08 20.42
CA LEU A 60 5.39 9.64 21.70
C LEU A 60 6.34 10.67 22.34
N ASN A 61 7.65 10.48 22.19
CA ASN A 61 8.67 11.34 22.79
C ASN A 61 9.34 12.33 21.80
N LYS A 62 8.94 12.33 20.52
CA LYS A 62 9.53 13.17 19.47
C LYS A 62 8.75 14.48 19.35
N LYS A 63 9.20 15.51 20.08
CA LYS A 63 8.53 16.83 20.10
C LYS A 63 8.35 17.49 18.72
N HIS A 64 9.24 17.22 17.77
CA HIS A 64 9.15 17.75 16.40
C HIS A 64 8.11 17.02 15.54
N GLU A 65 7.71 15.81 15.93
CA GLU A 65 6.69 14.98 15.25
C GLU A 65 5.31 15.12 15.90
N LYS A 66 5.12 16.09 16.80
CA LYS A 66 3.88 16.20 17.58
C LYS A 66 2.65 16.38 16.68
N GLU A 67 2.77 17.16 15.61
CA GLU A 67 1.66 17.39 14.68
C GLU A 67 1.26 16.09 13.96
N PHE A 68 2.24 15.32 13.47
CA PHE A 68 2.00 14.00 12.89
C PHE A 68 1.38 13.04 13.91
N TYR A 69 1.92 12.99 15.13
CA TYR A 69 1.39 12.15 16.20
C TYR A 69 -0.08 12.47 16.51
N ASP A 70 -0.41 13.75 16.70
CA ASP A 70 -1.78 14.18 17.02
C ASP A 70 -2.74 13.85 15.85
N ALA A 71 -2.30 14.05 14.60
CA ALA A 71 -3.08 13.71 13.41
C ALA A 71 -3.32 12.20 13.27
N VAL A 72 -2.31 11.37 13.52
CA VAL A 72 -2.47 9.91 13.51
C VAL A 72 -3.45 9.47 14.60
N GLN A 73 -3.37 10.04 15.81
CA GLN A 73 -4.32 9.70 16.89
C GLN A 73 -5.76 10.03 16.52
N GLU A 74 -6.00 11.19 15.90
CA GLU A 74 -7.32 11.58 15.41
C GLU A 74 -7.81 10.60 14.33
N TYR A 75 -6.95 10.32 13.34
CA TYR A 75 -7.24 9.42 12.23
C TYR A 75 -7.60 7.99 12.68
N LEU A 76 -6.91 7.43 13.69
CA LEU A 76 -7.16 6.05 14.13
C LEU A 76 -8.60 5.80 14.59
N SER A 77 -9.35 6.86 14.94
CA SER A 77 -10.76 6.80 15.33
C SER A 77 -11.75 6.94 14.16
N ASP A 78 -11.28 7.26 12.95
CA ASP A 78 -12.08 7.46 11.74
C ASP A 78 -12.01 6.24 10.79
N ASN A 79 -12.94 6.09 9.85
CA ASN A 79 -13.03 4.93 8.94
C ASN A 79 -13.08 5.33 7.45
N VAL A 80 -12.61 6.52 7.11
CA VAL A 80 -12.43 6.98 5.73
C VAL A 80 -10.94 7.14 5.43
N CYS A 81 -10.57 7.27 4.15
CA CYS A 81 -9.20 7.59 3.78
C CYS A 81 -8.86 9.02 4.20
N HIS A 82 -7.66 9.19 4.76
CA HIS A 82 -7.05 10.49 5.05
C HIS A 82 -5.77 10.67 4.22
N TYR A 83 -5.25 11.88 4.19
CA TYR A 83 -4.02 12.19 3.45
C TYR A 83 -3.06 12.98 4.31
N TRP A 84 -1.79 12.61 4.25
CA TRP A 84 -0.71 13.36 4.88
C TRP A 84 0.24 13.89 3.82
N PHE A 85 0.64 15.15 3.98
CA PHE A 85 1.32 15.91 2.94
C PHE A 85 2.72 16.31 3.39
N TYR A 86 3.74 15.90 2.64
CA TYR A 86 5.11 16.32 2.86
C TYR A 86 5.44 17.45 1.90
N TYR A 87 5.91 18.58 2.42
CA TYR A 87 6.28 19.76 1.63
C TYR A 87 7.78 19.99 1.71
N ASP A 88 8.37 20.37 0.58
CA ASP A 88 9.69 20.96 0.55
C ASP A 88 9.62 22.45 0.85
N GLU A 89 10.75 22.99 1.30
CA GLU A 89 10.96 24.43 1.39
C GLU A 89 11.43 24.98 0.03
N PRO A 90 10.95 26.16 -0.41
CA PRO A 90 11.35 26.76 -1.70
C PRO A 90 12.86 26.90 -1.91
N GLU A 91 13.63 26.93 -0.83
CA GLU A 91 15.08 27.06 -0.82
C GLU A 91 15.83 25.72 -0.85
N ASP A 92 15.14 24.57 -0.81
CA ASP A 92 15.76 23.25 -0.83
C ASP A 92 16.44 22.96 -2.18
N GLU A 93 17.61 22.31 -2.13
CA GLU A 93 18.40 21.99 -3.33
C GLU A 93 17.68 20.99 -4.25
N ASP A 94 16.89 20.09 -3.67
CA ASP A 94 16.11 19.06 -4.35
C ASP A 94 14.59 19.36 -4.35
N PHE A 95 14.21 20.63 -4.30
CA PHE A 95 12.80 21.07 -4.28
C PHE A 95 11.95 20.39 -5.36
N GLN A 96 10.89 19.72 -4.91
CA GLN A 96 9.93 19.03 -5.77
C GLN A 96 8.49 19.34 -5.40
N GLU A 97 7.63 19.37 -6.41
CA GLU A 97 6.18 19.44 -6.27
C GLU A 97 5.56 18.30 -7.06
N VAL A 98 4.50 17.71 -6.52
CA VAL A 98 3.66 16.77 -7.26
C VAL A 98 3.08 17.45 -8.51
N ASN A 99 2.88 16.69 -9.59
CA ASN A 99 2.39 17.21 -10.86
C ASN A 99 0.86 17.31 -10.97
N TYR A 100 0.11 16.81 -9.98
CA TYR A 100 -1.35 16.84 -9.91
C TYR A 100 -1.87 17.97 -8.98
N ASP A 101 -3.20 18.09 -8.85
CA ASP A 101 -3.82 19.07 -7.95
C ASP A 101 -3.67 18.60 -6.51
N ALA A 102 -3.19 19.46 -5.61
CA ALA A 102 -2.90 19.14 -4.22
C ALA A 102 -2.90 20.43 -3.38
N PRO A 103 -3.23 20.36 -2.07
CA PRO A 103 -3.25 21.54 -1.22
C PRO A 103 -1.89 22.21 -1.19
N LYS A 104 -1.91 23.55 -1.22
CA LYS A 104 -0.70 24.36 -1.10
C LYS A 104 -0.50 24.77 0.35
N ASN A 105 0.74 24.75 0.82
CA ASN A 105 1.08 25.29 2.14
C ASN A 105 0.98 26.84 2.17
N GLY A 106 1.28 27.45 3.32
CA GLY A 106 1.24 28.91 3.50
C GLY A 106 2.18 29.72 2.58
N LYS A 107 3.11 29.05 1.89
CA LYS A 107 4.04 29.64 0.91
C LYS A 107 3.59 29.42 -0.54
N GLY A 108 2.46 28.74 -0.77
CA GLY A 108 1.93 28.48 -2.12
C GLY A 108 2.55 27.28 -2.83
N VAL A 109 3.28 26.43 -2.09
CA VAL A 109 3.98 25.22 -2.55
C VAL A 109 3.08 24.00 -2.38
N LYS A 110 2.97 23.16 -3.41
CA LYS A 110 2.34 21.83 -3.35
C LYS A 110 3.24 20.82 -2.63
N PRO A 111 2.70 19.73 -2.07
CA PRO A 111 3.52 18.70 -1.47
C PRO A 111 4.51 18.11 -2.49
N ARG A 112 5.66 17.63 -2.00
CA ARG A 112 6.57 16.76 -2.75
C ARG A 112 6.03 15.34 -2.86
N PHE A 113 5.31 14.88 -1.82
CA PHE A 113 4.85 13.52 -1.65
C PHE A 113 3.62 13.46 -0.73
N ILE A 114 2.82 12.42 -0.90
CA ILE A 114 1.55 12.24 -0.17
C ILE A 114 1.45 10.80 0.33
N ASP A 115 1.11 10.66 1.60
CA ASP A 115 0.64 9.39 2.15
C ASP A 115 -0.87 9.29 2.01
N ILE A 116 -1.36 8.13 1.60
CA ILE A 116 -2.75 7.72 1.77
C ILE A 116 -2.84 6.97 3.09
N TRP A 117 -3.69 7.42 4.01
CA TRP A 117 -4.00 6.69 5.23
C TRP A 117 -5.31 5.93 5.03
N HIS A 118 -5.21 4.61 4.80
CA HIS A 118 -6.34 3.71 4.53
C HIS A 118 -6.87 3.08 5.81
N PRO A 119 -8.21 2.99 6.01
CA PRO A 119 -8.82 2.59 7.28
C PRO A 119 -8.62 1.11 7.67
N ASP A 120 -8.08 0.29 6.77
CA ASP A 120 -7.80 -1.13 7.01
C ASP A 120 -6.50 -1.35 7.80
N GLU A 121 -6.27 -2.59 8.21
CA GLU A 121 -5.15 -2.97 9.10
C GLU A 121 -3.93 -3.53 8.37
N GLY A 122 -4.11 -4.00 7.13
CA GLY A 122 -3.04 -4.57 6.31
C GLY A 122 -3.35 -4.41 4.83
N ILE A 123 -2.32 -4.38 4.00
CA ILE A 123 -2.46 -4.12 2.57
C ILE A 123 -2.70 -5.42 1.82
N ASP A 124 -3.78 -5.44 1.04
CA ASP A 124 -4.00 -6.37 -0.07
C ASP A 124 -4.42 -5.59 -1.33
N LEU A 125 -4.80 -6.32 -2.39
CA LEU A 125 -5.18 -5.70 -3.65
C LEU A 125 -6.47 -4.88 -3.57
N GLU A 126 -7.43 -5.27 -2.72
CA GLU A 126 -8.66 -4.50 -2.52
C GLU A 126 -8.32 -3.16 -1.85
N ILE A 127 -7.41 -3.17 -0.88
CA ILE A 127 -6.95 -1.97 -0.17
C ILE A 127 -6.18 -1.02 -1.10
N ILE A 128 -5.34 -1.57 -2.00
CA ILE A 128 -4.70 -0.77 -3.05
C ILE A 128 -5.76 -0.16 -3.98
N GLU A 129 -6.74 -0.94 -4.42
CA GLU A 129 -7.81 -0.48 -5.29
C GLU A 129 -8.63 0.65 -4.66
N THR A 130 -9.09 0.51 -3.42
CA THR A 130 -9.91 1.52 -2.73
C THR A 130 -9.10 2.77 -2.40
N GLY A 131 -7.85 2.62 -1.94
CA GLY A 131 -6.94 3.74 -1.68
C GLY A 131 -6.66 4.56 -2.94
N VAL A 132 -6.28 3.89 -4.03
CA VAL A 132 -5.97 4.55 -5.32
C VAL A 132 -7.22 5.17 -5.94
N LYS A 133 -8.40 4.56 -5.82
CA LYS A 133 -9.65 5.18 -6.28
C LYS A 133 -9.97 6.47 -5.53
N SER A 134 -9.82 6.46 -4.20
CA SER A 134 -10.03 7.67 -3.38
C SER A 134 -9.07 8.76 -3.82
N PHE A 135 -7.78 8.43 -3.93
CA PHE A 135 -6.75 9.36 -4.38
C PHE A 135 -7.01 9.91 -5.80
N ALA A 136 -7.36 9.04 -6.76
CA ALA A 136 -7.64 9.44 -8.14
C ALA A 136 -8.83 10.39 -8.24
N LYS A 137 -9.86 10.17 -7.41
CA LYS A 137 -11.00 11.08 -7.32
C LYS A 137 -10.57 12.44 -6.75
N ASP A 138 -9.87 12.44 -5.63
CA ASP A 138 -9.61 13.64 -4.85
C ASP A 138 -8.52 14.55 -5.47
N PHE A 139 -7.53 13.97 -6.17
CA PHE A 139 -6.37 14.72 -6.68
C PHE A 139 -6.18 14.65 -8.20
N LEU A 140 -6.72 13.64 -8.87
CA LEU A 140 -6.63 13.50 -10.34
C LEU A 140 -7.95 13.88 -11.05
N GLY A 141 -9.03 14.11 -10.31
CA GLY A 141 -10.35 14.44 -10.86
C GLY A 141 -11.02 13.27 -11.60
N ILE A 142 -10.65 12.02 -11.27
CA ILE A 142 -11.14 10.81 -11.92
C ILE A 142 -12.24 10.17 -11.07
N GLU A 143 -13.50 10.41 -11.43
CA GLU A 143 -14.66 9.87 -10.70
C GLU A 143 -14.90 8.36 -10.96
N ASN A 144 -14.63 7.89 -12.18
CA ASN A 144 -14.80 6.49 -12.57
C ASN A 144 -13.43 5.87 -12.88
N CYS A 145 -12.77 5.38 -11.85
CA CYS A 145 -11.43 4.79 -11.92
C CYS A 145 -11.49 3.25 -11.90
N ILE A 146 -10.76 2.60 -12.81
CA ILE A 146 -10.40 1.18 -12.74
C ILE A 146 -8.95 1.10 -12.31
N VAL A 147 -8.66 0.33 -11.26
CA VAL A 147 -7.30 0.15 -10.76
C VAL A 147 -6.79 -1.23 -11.18
N GLU A 148 -5.61 -1.28 -11.79
CA GLU A 148 -4.95 -2.51 -12.20
C GLU A 148 -3.54 -2.53 -11.60
N VAL A 149 -3.27 -3.47 -10.69
CA VAL A 149 -1.91 -3.68 -10.16
C VAL A 149 -1.11 -4.45 -11.19
N ALA A 150 -0.09 -3.82 -11.76
CA ALA A 150 0.82 -4.42 -12.72
C ALA A 150 1.80 -5.39 -12.03
N ASP A 151 2.41 -6.25 -12.84
CA ASP A 151 3.54 -7.10 -12.43
C ASP A 151 3.23 -7.96 -11.20
N THR A 152 2.01 -8.52 -11.13
CA THR A 152 1.59 -9.38 -10.01
C THR A 152 2.54 -10.57 -9.86
N GLU A 153 3.20 -10.70 -8.71
CA GLU A 153 4.14 -11.81 -8.46
C GLU A 153 3.36 -13.14 -8.38
N PRO A 154 3.71 -14.16 -9.19
CA PRO A 154 3.17 -15.50 -9.06
C PRO A 154 3.48 -16.12 -7.68
N LEU A 155 2.58 -16.96 -7.16
CA LEU A 155 2.77 -17.63 -5.86
C LEU A 155 4.10 -18.38 -5.78
N GLU A 156 4.47 -19.09 -6.86
CA GLU A 156 5.70 -19.88 -6.90
C GLU A 156 6.95 -18.99 -6.77
N GLU A 157 6.93 -17.80 -7.35
CA GLU A 157 8.02 -16.82 -7.24
C GLU A 157 8.08 -16.21 -5.84
N ALA A 158 6.93 -15.82 -5.28
CA ALA A 158 6.81 -15.29 -3.93
C ALA A 158 7.31 -16.28 -2.86
N VAL A 159 6.99 -17.57 -3.01
CA VAL A 159 7.47 -18.61 -2.10
C VAL A 159 8.98 -18.80 -2.19
N ASN A 160 9.53 -18.79 -3.41
CA ASN A 160 10.98 -18.91 -3.60
C ASN A 160 11.72 -17.70 -3.01
N SER A 161 11.24 -16.48 -3.25
CA SER A 161 11.84 -15.26 -2.71
C SER A 161 11.73 -15.21 -1.19
N PHE A 162 10.61 -15.67 -0.62
CA PHE A 162 10.42 -15.79 0.83
C PHE A 162 11.39 -16.79 1.48
N LYS A 163 11.55 -17.99 0.90
CA LYS A 163 12.49 -19.01 1.42
C LYS A 163 13.94 -18.51 1.38
N LEU A 164 14.35 -17.88 0.28
CA LEU A 164 15.68 -17.26 0.18
C LEU A 164 15.90 -16.18 1.24
N HIS A 165 14.87 -15.39 1.54
CA HIS A 165 14.91 -14.41 2.62
C HIS A 165 15.09 -15.10 3.99
N GLN A 166 14.32 -16.15 4.30
CA GLN A 166 14.46 -16.91 5.56
C GLN A 166 15.87 -17.48 5.73
N GLU A 167 16.42 -18.12 4.70
CA GLU A 167 17.78 -18.67 4.71
C GLU A 167 18.84 -17.60 5.00
N ARG A 168 18.70 -16.43 4.35
CA ARG A 168 19.66 -15.32 4.48
C ARG A 168 19.70 -14.73 5.89
N PHE A 169 18.56 -14.67 6.57
CA PHE A 169 18.43 -14.09 7.90
C PHE A 169 18.48 -15.14 9.03
N GLY A 170 18.80 -16.40 8.71
CA GLY A 170 19.00 -17.47 9.69
C GLY A 170 17.71 -17.88 10.40
N GLY A 171 16.56 -17.71 9.74
CA GLY A 171 15.28 -18.18 10.27
C GLY A 171 15.25 -19.71 10.32
N GLU A 172 14.66 -20.25 11.39
CA GLU A 172 14.19 -21.63 11.36
C GLU A 172 13.05 -21.77 10.35
N ASP A 173 12.81 -22.98 9.84
CA ASP A 173 11.64 -23.27 8.99
C ASP A 173 10.37 -22.85 9.75
N VAL A 174 9.77 -21.72 9.34
CA VAL A 174 8.55 -21.22 9.95
C VAL A 174 7.40 -22.12 9.49
N LYS A 175 6.69 -22.71 10.45
CA LYS A 175 5.46 -23.43 10.14
C LYS A 175 4.39 -22.43 9.69
N ILE A 176 4.08 -22.44 8.40
CA ILE A 176 3.02 -21.61 7.83
C ILE A 176 1.68 -22.35 7.95
N GLU A 177 0.69 -21.68 8.52
CA GLU A 177 -0.69 -22.14 8.57
C GLU A 177 -1.58 -21.09 7.88
N PHE A 178 -2.39 -21.54 6.91
CA PHE A 178 -3.24 -20.65 6.14
C PHE A 178 -4.64 -20.58 6.77
N SER A 179 -5.14 -19.36 7.00
CA SER A 179 -6.50 -19.16 7.51
C SER A 179 -7.57 -19.43 6.45
N ASP A 180 -8.78 -19.79 6.89
CA ASP A 180 -9.93 -19.98 6.00
C ASP A 180 -10.30 -18.69 5.25
N GLU A 181 -10.09 -17.53 5.90
CA GLU A 181 -10.28 -16.21 5.30
C GLU A 181 -9.34 -16.00 4.10
N LEU A 182 -8.04 -16.28 4.28
CA LEU A 182 -7.04 -16.16 3.22
C LEU A 182 -7.35 -17.11 2.05
N ILE A 183 -7.67 -18.38 2.35
CA ILE A 183 -8.04 -19.35 1.31
C ILE A 183 -9.27 -18.87 0.52
N SER A 184 -10.23 -18.24 1.21
CA SER A 184 -11.42 -17.67 0.58
C SER A 184 -11.11 -16.46 -0.30
N GLU A 185 -10.19 -15.61 0.14
CA GLU A 185 -9.69 -14.45 -0.63
C GLU A 185 -8.98 -14.93 -1.92
N LEU A 186 -8.01 -15.83 -1.77
CA LEU A 186 -7.22 -16.37 -2.88
C LEU A 186 -8.06 -17.20 -3.86
N SER A 187 -9.08 -17.92 -3.38
CA SER A 187 -10.03 -18.66 -4.23
C SER A 187 -10.75 -17.75 -5.22
N LYS A 188 -11.25 -16.59 -4.75
CA LYS A 188 -11.88 -15.59 -5.62
C LYS A 188 -10.88 -15.02 -6.62
N ARG A 189 -9.67 -14.67 -6.15
CA ARG A 189 -8.62 -14.06 -6.97
C ARG A 189 -8.12 -14.99 -8.07
N LEU A 190 -7.72 -16.19 -7.70
CA LEU A 190 -7.14 -17.19 -8.61
C LEU A 190 -8.22 -17.88 -9.45
N LYS A 191 -9.50 -17.63 -9.17
CA LYS A 191 -10.65 -18.30 -9.79
C LYS A 191 -10.53 -19.82 -9.69
N MET A 192 -10.15 -20.28 -8.50
CA MET A 192 -9.93 -21.68 -8.15
C MET A 192 -10.83 -22.06 -6.97
N GLU A 193 -11.19 -23.34 -6.86
CA GLU A 193 -11.90 -23.84 -5.69
C GLU A 193 -11.01 -23.72 -4.44
N LYS A 194 -11.60 -23.46 -3.27
CA LYS A 194 -10.86 -23.31 -2.00
C LYS A 194 -9.94 -24.50 -1.70
N LYS A 195 -10.41 -25.71 -2.04
CA LYS A 195 -9.63 -26.93 -1.87
C LYS A 195 -8.36 -26.91 -2.73
N ASP A 196 -8.46 -26.50 -3.98
CA ASP A 196 -7.33 -26.45 -4.91
C ASP A 196 -6.32 -25.37 -4.50
N VAL A 197 -6.81 -24.23 -3.98
CA VAL A 197 -5.96 -23.18 -3.38
C VAL A 197 -5.18 -23.72 -2.18
N PHE A 198 -5.86 -24.40 -1.26
CA PHE A 198 -5.22 -24.99 -0.08
C PHE A 198 -4.16 -26.04 -0.47
N GLU A 199 -4.48 -26.93 -1.41
CA GLU A 199 -3.51 -27.91 -1.92
C GLU A 199 -2.30 -27.22 -2.58
N LYS A 200 -2.54 -26.18 -3.39
CA LYS A 200 -1.48 -25.41 -4.06
C LYS A 200 -0.55 -24.72 -3.06
N LEU A 201 -1.10 -24.03 -2.06
CA LEU A 201 -0.34 -23.38 -1.00
C LEU A 201 0.52 -24.39 -0.21
N ASN A 202 -0.07 -25.48 0.26
CA ASN A 202 0.66 -26.51 1.01
C ASN A 202 1.72 -27.25 0.19
N SER A 203 1.54 -27.35 -1.13
CA SER A 203 2.55 -27.98 -2.00
C SER A 203 3.76 -27.09 -2.28
N SER A 204 3.62 -25.78 -2.04
CA SER A 204 4.64 -24.78 -2.34
C SER A 204 5.57 -24.54 -1.15
N ILE A 205 5.07 -24.70 0.08
CA ILE A 205 5.82 -24.54 1.33
C ILE A 205 6.60 -25.80 1.72
#